data_AF-A0A953MAL7-F1
#
_entry.id   AF-A0A953MAL7-F1
#
_cell.length_a   1.000
_cell.length_b   1.000
_cell.length_c   1.000
_cell.angle_alpha   90.00
_cell.angle_beta   90.00
_cell.angle_gamma   90.00
#
_symmetry.space_group_name_H-M   'P 1'
#
loop_
_entity.id
_entity.type
_entity.pdbx_description
1 polymer ?
#
loop_
_entity_poly.entity_id
_entity_poly.type
_entity_poly.pdbx_seq_one_letter_code
_entity_poly.pdbx_strand_id
1 'polypeptide(L)'
;MNYQENQSTKNPLADLISDDIYNLLSSKGLINEKTVRDYQIKKKFKALRASKLSASDSIDLLREDYPYLQFDTIRKIVYQPLSRV
;
A
#
# COMPACT_ATOMS: atom_id res chain seq x y z
N MET A 1 15.17 23.93 21.74
CA MET A 1 13.83 23.46 21.34
C MET A 1 13.89 23.09 19.87
N ASN A 2 14.24 21.83 19.58
CA ASN A 2 14.31 21.37 18.18
C ASN A 2 12.93 20.82 17.81
N TYR A 3 12.18 21.59 17.03
CA TYR A 3 11.01 21.06 16.32
C TYR A 3 11.56 20.07 15.30
N GLN A 4 11.48 18.78 15.63
CA GLN A 4 11.65 17.76 14.61
C GLN A 4 10.51 17.95 13.62
N GLU A 5 10.87 18.30 12.39
CA GLU A 5 9.97 18.26 11.25
C GLU A 5 9.27 16.91 11.28
N ASN A 6 7.96 16.92 11.54
CA ASN A 6 7.10 15.77 11.29
C ASN A 6 7.26 15.49 9.80
N GLN A 7 8.08 14.50 9.45
CA GLN A 7 7.97 13.85 8.16
C GLN A 7 6.54 13.32 8.12
N SER A 8 5.64 14.05 7.45
CA SER A 8 4.26 13.64 7.27
C SER A 8 4.27 12.33 6.50
N THR A 9 4.38 11.22 7.21
CA THR A 9 4.10 9.89 6.70
C THR A 9 2.64 9.93 6.32
N LYS A 10 2.37 10.21 5.04
CA LYS A 10 1.00 10.31 4.53
C LYS A 10 0.28 9.04 4.91
N ASN A 11 -0.84 9.18 5.62
CA ASN A 11 -1.69 8.08 6.02
C ASN A 11 -2.03 7.23 4.77
N PRO A 12 -1.52 5.99 4.69
CA PRO A 12 -1.73 5.13 3.52
C PRO A 12 -3.20 4.69 3.38
N LEU A 13 -4.02 4.92 4.41
CA LEU A 13 -5.43 4.61 4.49
C LEU A 13 -6.29 5.90 4.56
N ALA A 14 -5.78 7.05 4.11
CA ALA A 14 -6.49 8.34 4.16
C ALA A 14 -7.88 8.32 3.48
N ASP A 15 -8.08 7.45 2.48
CA ASP A 15 -9.38 7.26 1.83
C ASP A 15 -10.41 6.53 2.72
N LEU A 16 -9.97 5.91 3.81
CA LEU A 16 -10.78 5.06 4.68
C LEU A 16 -10.93 5.63 6.09
N ILE A 17 -9.86 6.21 6.63
CA ILE A 17 -9.79 6.72 8.01
C ILE A 17 -8.96 8.01 8.04
N SER A 18 -9.27 8.90 9.00
CA SER A 18 -8.48 10.11 9.22
C SER A 18 -7.08 9.78 9.79
N ASP A 19 -6.17 10.73 9.66
CA ASP A 19 -4.78 10.60 10.14
C ASP A 19 -4.73 10.35 11.64
N ASP A 20 -5.60 11.01 12.42
CA ASP A 20 -5.71 10.80 13.87
C ASP A 20 -6.06 9.36 14.22
N ILE A 21 -7.01 8.75 13.50
CA ILE A 21 -7.41 7.36 13.71
C ILE A 21 -6.30 6.41 13.27
N TYR A 22 -5.66 6.67 12.12
CA TYR A 22 -4.52 5.87 11.67
C TYR A 22 -3.38 5.87 12.70
N ASN A 23 -3.01 7.06 13.20
CA ASN A 23 -1.97 7.22 14.21
C ASN A 23 -2.32 6.53 15.52
N LEU A 24 -3.59 6.65 15.97
CA LEU A 24 -4.06 5.95 17.16
C LEU A 24 -3.95 4.43 17.00
N LEU A 25 -4.50 3.86 15.92
CA LEU A 25 -4.47 2.42 15.69
C LEU A 25 -3.03 1.90 15.51
N SER A 26 -2.19 2.65 14.81
CA SER A 26 -0.78 2.34 14.62
C SER A 26 -0.02 2.32 15.96
N SER A 27 -0.23 3.34 16.81
CA SER A 27 0.39 3.42 18.14
C SER A 27 0.02 2.27 19.08
N LYS A 28 -1.12 1.62 18.83
CA LYS A 28 -1.61 0.46 19.60
C LYS A 28 -1.22 -0.88 18.98
N GLY A 29 -0.47 -0.88 17.86
CA GLY A 29 -0.10 -2.10 17.14
C GLY A 29 -1.28 -2.80 16.47
N LEU A 30 -2.39 -2.08 16.22
CA LEU A 30 -3.60 -2.63 15.59
C LEU A 30 -3.55 -2.57 14.05
N ILE A 31 -2.53 -1.91 13.48
CA ILE A 31 -2.32 -1.82 12.05
C ILE A 31 -1.26 -2.84 11.63
N ASN A 32 -1.62 -3.70 10.67
CA ASN A 32 -0.68 -4.62 10.05
C ASN A 32 -0.05 -3.98 8.81
N GLU A 33 1.23 -3.61 8.89
CA GLU A 33 1.98 -2.96 7.81
C GLU A 33 1.97 -3.76 6.50
N LYS A 34 2.06 -5.09 6.58
CA LYS A 34 2.00 -5.96 5.40
C LYS A 34 0.66 -5.82 4.70
N THR A 35 -0.43 -5.84 5.46
CA THR A 35 -1.78 -5.69 4.91
C THR A 35 -2.01 -4.31 4.32
N VAL A 36 -1.51 -3.27 4.98
CA VAL A 36 -1.56 -1.88 4.49
C VAL A 36 -0.80 -1.72 3.18
N ARG A 37 0.40 -2.29 3.08
CA ARG A 37 1.18 -2.33 1.84
C ARG A 37 0.44 -3.07 0.73
N ASP A 38 -0.08 -4.27 1.02
CA ASP A 38 -0.82 -5.07 0.03
C ASP A 38 -2.07 -4.32 -0.48
N TYR A 39 -2.73 -3.55 0.38
CA TYR A 39 -3.81 -2.64 -0.01
C TYR A 39 -3.33 -1.52 -0.95
N GLN A 40 -2.22 -0.85 -0.62
CA GLN A 40 -1.65 0.20 -1.47
C GLN A 40 -1.25 -0.32 -2.86
N ILE A 41 -0.61 -1.50 -2.91
CA ILE A 41 -0.25 -2.19 -4.15
C ILE A 41 -1.51 -2.46 -5.00
N LYS A 42 -2.58 -2.98 -4.38
CA LYS A 42 -3.86 -3.20 -5.07
C LYS A 42 -4.47 -1.91 -5.59
N LYS A 43 -4.44 -0.83 -4.81
CA LYS A 43 -4.97 0.48 -5.20
C LYS A 43 -4.21 1.04 -6.41
N LYS A 44 -2.87 1.06 -6.36
CA LYS A 44 -2.04 1.54 -7.48
C LYS A 44 -2.18 0.65 -8.71
N PHE A 45 -2.23 -0.68 -8.56
CA PHE A 45 -2.49 -1.60 -9.67
C PHE A 45 -3.83 -1.31 -10.37
N LYS A 46 -4.90 -1.09 -9.61
CA LYS A 46 -6.22 -0.74 -10.18
C LYS A 46 -6.16 0.56 -10.97
N ALA A 47 -5.45 1.57 -10.46
CA ALA A 47 -5.26 2.84 -11.17
C ALA A 47 -4.49 2.65 -12.50
N LEU A 48 -3.39 1.89 -12.49
CA LEU A 48 -2.61 1.59 -13.70
C LEU A 48 -3.44 0.85 -14.75
N ARG A 49 -4.26 -0.11 -14.31
CA ARG A 49 -5.19 -0.84 -15.19
C ARG A 49 -6.28 0.06 -15.78
N ALA A 50 -6.76 1.05 -15.02
CA ALA A 50 -7.70 2.05 -15.53
C ALA A 50 -7.05 2.96 -16.60
N SER A 51 -5.74 3.21 -16.50
CA SER A 51 -4.95 3.92 -17.51
C SER A 51 -4.59 3.09 -18.75
N LYS A 52 -5.21 1.90 -18.94
CA LYS A 52 -5.00 0.97 -20.07
C LYS A 52 -3.61 0.34 -20.17
N LEU A 53 -2.77 0.41 -19.13
CA LEU A 53 -1.51 -0.34 -19.09
C LEU A 53 -1.77 -1.84 -19.00
N SER A 54 -0.92 -2.66 -19.62
CA SER A 54 -1.03 -4.12 -19.51
C SER A 54 -0.81 -4.58 -18.07
N ALA A 55 -1.27 -5.79 -17.74
CA ALA A 55 -1.09 -6.33 -16.39
C ALA A 55 0.40 -6.53 -16.04
N SER A 56 1.19 -7.01 -17.01
CA SER A 56 2.63 -7.20 -16.83
C SER A 56 3.35 -5.87 -16.60
N ASP A 57 3.10 -4.87 -17.46
CA ASP A 57 3.72 -3.54 -17.31
C ASP A 57 3.30 -2.87 -15.99
N SER A 58 2.04 -3.04 -15.59
CA SER A 58 1.56 -2.53 -14.31
C SER A 58 2.27 -3.18 -13.13
N ILE A 59 2.58 -4.48 -13.21
CA ILE A 59 3.33 -5.18 -12.17
C ILE A 59 4.79 -4.72 -12.17
N ASP A 60 5.43 -4.55 -13.32
CA ASP A 60 6.81 -4.07 -13.40
C ASP A 60 6.95 -2.64 -12.85
N LEU A 61 6.01 -1.74 -13.13
CA LEU A 61 5.98 -0.40 -12.51
C LEU A 61 5.81 -0.46 -10.99
N LEU A 62 5.00 -1.38 -10.48
CA LEU A 62 4.88 -1.57 -9.03
C LEU A 62 6.18 -2.10 -8.41
N ARG A 63 7.00 -2.84 -9.16
CA ARG A 63 8.32 -3.28 -8.66
C ARG A 63 9.30 -2.12 -8.50
N GLU A 64 9.14 -1.04 -9.27
CA GLU A 64 9.96 0.16 -9.07
C GLU A 64 9.68 0.80 -7.70
N ASP A 65 8.42 0.82 -7.24
CA ASP A 65 8.07 1.32 -5.90
C ASP A 65 8.41 0.31 -4.78
N TYR A 66 8.39 -0.99 -5.10
CA TYR A 66 8.63 -2.07 -4.16
C TYR A 66 9.74 -3.02 -4.65
N PRO A 67 11.02 -2.58 -4.75
CA PRO A 67 12.10 -3.36 -5.38
C PRO A 67 12.40 -4.69 -4.66
N TYR A 68 12.05 -4.77 -3.38
CA TYR A 68 12.21 -5.96 -2.55
C TYR A 68 11.13 -7.03 -2.82
N LEU A 69 10.08 -6.72 -3.58
CA LEU A 69 9.05 -7.68 -3.96
C LEU A 69 9.34 -8.29 -5.33
N GLN A 70 9.28 -9.62 -5.39
CA GLN A 70 9.37 -10.36 -6.64
C GLN A 70 8.10 -10.16 -7.49
N PHE A 71 8.23 -10.28 -8.81
CA PHE A 71 7.11 -10.15 -9.75
C PHE A 71 5.92 -11.05 -9.34
N ASP A 72 6.17 -12.33 -9.07
CA ASP A 72 5.11 -13.26 -8.65
C ASP A 72 4.50 -12.92 -7.30
N THR A 73 5.26 -12.28 -6.41
CA THR A 73 4.72 -11.79 -5.13
C THR A 73 3.72 -10.67 -5.36
N ILE A 74 4.06 -9.69 -6.21
CA ILE A 74 3.14 -8.60 -6.57
C ILE A 74 1.92 -9.17 -7.32
N ARG A 75 2.12 -10.10 -8.27
CA ARG A 75 1.04 -10.81 -8.96
C ARG A 75 0.07 -11.46 -7.96
N LYS A 76 0.59 -12.21 -6.99
CA LYS A 76 -0.24 -12.83 -5.94
C LYS A 76 -1.00 -11.78 -5.13
N ILE A 77 -0.35 -10.68 -4.75
CA ILE A 77 -1.00 -9.58 -4.02
C ILE A 77 -2.16 -9.02 -4.83
N VAL A 78 -1.97 -8.67 -6.10
CA VAL A 78 -3.01 -7.97 -6.89
C VAL A 78 -4.18 -8.87 -7.29
N TYR A 79 -3.96 -10.17 -7.47
CA TYR A 79 -5.00 -11.11 -7.90
C TYR A 79 -5.66 -11.89 -6.77
N GLN A 80 -4.99 -12.10 -5.63
CA GLN A 80 -5.60 -12.86 -4.53
C GLN A 80 -6.51 -11.96 -3.69
N PRO A 81 -7.80 -12.33 -3.49
CA PRO A 81 -8.65 -11.65 -2.52
C PRO A 81 -8.04 -11.80 -1.13
N LEU A 82 -8.20 -10.78 -0.29
CA LEU A 82 -7.59 -10.71 1.05
C LEU A 82 -8.18 -11.74 2.05
N SER A 83 -9.10 -12.58 1.59
CA SER A 83 -9.81 -13.59 2.36
C SER A 83 -8.90 -14.79 2.65
N ARG A 84 -8.07 -14.67 3.69
CA ARG A 84 -7.60 -15.84 4.44
C ARG A 84 -8.49 -15.93 5.68
N VAL A 85 -9.60 -16.64 5.52
CA VAL A 85 -10.39 -17.15 6.64
C VAL A 85 -9.69 -18.40 7.17
#